data_AF-A0A061ITI9-F1
#
_entry.id   AF-A0A061ITI9-F1
#
_cell.length_a   1.000
_cell.length_b   1.000
_cell.length_c   1.000
_cell.angle_alpha   90.00
_cell.angle_beta   90.00
_cell.angle_gamma   90.00
#
_symmetry.space_group_name_H-M   'P 1'
#
loop_
_entity.id
_entity.type
_entity.pdbx_description
1 polymer ?
#
loop_
_entity_poly.entity_id
_entity_poly.type
_entity_poly.pdbx_seq_one_letter_code
_entity_poly.pdbx_strand_id
1 'polypeptide(L)'
;MSVENYVEGDLGPVFNQAEPLTLPVVVQLLRGRRDAGDDASVESPAMALIERTREQAELMQETCADENSVQHVMKMKLRLRDESETGFANSHLANFILDSEGNVTGMRGPAEDGDDHGALKTARMRPFEVVALGTLCPKTVEEALVLVPSLARYELSDLNLALNTLVSL
;
A
#
# COMPACT_ATOMS: atom_id res chain seq x y z
N MET A 1 -6.26 -22.47 -16.00
CA MET A 1 -5.45 -22.28 -14.78
C MET A 1 -5.14 -20.80 -14.72
N SER A 2 -5.60 -20.08 -13.70
CA SER A 2 -5.19 -18.68 -13.49
C SER A 2 -3.70 -18.70 -13.17
N VAL A 3 -2.89 -18.03 -13.98
CA VAL A 3 -1.44 -17.96 -13.78
C VAL A 3 -1.22 -16.90 -12.70
N GLU A 4 -0.93 -17.34 -11.48
CA GLU A 4 -0.53 -16.46 -10.38
C GLU A 4 0.72 -15.67 -10.81
N ASN A 5 0.73 -14.37 -10.57
CA ASN A 5 1.86 -13.48 -10.82
C ASN A 5 2.18 -12.68 -9.56
N TYR A 6 3.04 -13.26 -8.72
CA TYR A 6 3.47 -12.69 -7.46
C TYR A 6 4.21 -11.35 -7.61
N VAL A 7 4.91 -11.14 -8.73
CA VAL A 7 5.62 -9.88 -9.00
C VAL A 7 4.64 -8.75 -9.26
N GLU A 8 3.58 -9.03 -10.03
CA GLU A 8 2.50 -8.10 -10.27
C GLU A 8 1.49 -8.04 -9.12
N GLY A 9 1.66 -8.85 -8.07
CA GLY A 9 0.73 -8.92 -6.94
C GLY A 9 -0.63 -9.54 -7.31
N ASP A 10 -0.66 -10.38 -8.35
CA ASP A 10 -1.79 -11.26 -8.65
C ASP A 10 -1.55 -12.60 -7.94
N LEU A 11 -2.16 -12.75 -6.77
CA LEU A 11 -2.04 -13.96 -5.95
C LEU A 11 -3.11 -15.01 -6.33
N GLY A 12 -3.80 -14.81 -7.45
CA GLY A 12 -4.91 -15.66 -7.87
C GLY A 12 -6.26 -15.22 -7.29
N PRO A 13 -7.36 -15.78 -7.82
CA PRO A 13 -8.71 -15.25 -7.60
C PRO A 13 -9.18 -15.26 -6.15
N VAL A 14 -8.74 -16.23 -5.35
CA VAL A 14 -9.10 -16.33 -3.92
C VAL A 14 -8.47 -15.17 -3.12
N PHE A 15 -7.20 -14.88 -3.38
CA PHE A 15 -6.47 -13.84 -2.66
C PHE A 15 -6.74 -12.45 -3.20
N ASN A 16 -7.05 -12.32 -4.50
CA ASN A 16 -7.46 -11.05 -5.10
C ASN A 16 -8.78 -10.51 -4.52
N GLN A 17 -9.62 -11.39 -3.97
CA GLN A 17 -10.87 -11.05 -3.28
C GLN A 17 -10.73 -10.98 -1.76
N ALA A 18 -9.58 -11.40 -1.22
CA ALA A 18 -9.36 -11.40 0.22
C ALA A 18 -9.00 -10.00 0.71
N GLU A 19 -9.47 -9.65 1.91
CA GLU A 19 -9.04 -8.46 2.63
C GLU A 19 -7.84 -8.82 3.51
N PRO A 20 -6.62 -8.34 3.20
CA PRO A 20 -5.47 -8.60 4.03
C PRO A 20 -5.58 -7.84 5.35
N LEU A 21 -5.21 -8.49 6.44
CA LEU A 21 -5.23 -7.92 7.79
C LEU A 21 -3.81 -7.59 8.24
N THR A 22 -3.67 -6.50 8.98
CA THR A 22 -2.42 -6.14 9.64
C THR A 22 -2.18 -7.04 10.84
N LEU A 23 -0.91 -7.26 11.22
CA LEU A 23 -0.57 -8.06 12.39
C LEU A 23 -1.19 -7.52 13.70
N PRO A 24 -1.23 -6.19 13.95
CA PRO A 24 -1.96 -5.64 15.09
C PRO A 24 -3.44 -6.03 15.14
N VAL A 25 -4.14 -5.99 14.00
CA VAL A 25 -5.55 -6.41 13.91
C VAL A 25 -5.69 -7.91 14.17
N VAL A 26 -4.80 -8.73 13.60
CA VAL A 26 -4.80 -10.18 13.82
C VAL A 26 -4.62 -10.50 15.32
N VAL A 27 -3.70 -9.84 16.01
CA VAL A 27 -3.49 -10.02 17.45
C VAL A 27 -4.74 -9.70 18.24
N GLN A 28 -5.42 -8.58 17.93
CA GLN A 28 -6.67 -8.21 18.59
C GLN A 28 -7.78 -9.24 18.38
N LEU A 29 -7.93 -9.74 17.15
CA LEU A 29 -8.92 -10.77 16.82
C LEU A 29 -8.65 -12.09 17.57
N LEU A 30 -7.39 -12.51 17.66
CA LEU A 30 -7.00 -13.72 18.37
C LEU A 30 -7.21 -13.59 19.89
N ARG A 31 -6.94 -12.42 20.47
CA ARG A 31 -7.27 -12.11 21.88
C ARG A 31 -8.77 -12.19 22.13
N GLY A 32 -9.58 -11.54 21.30
CA GLY A 32 -11.04 -11.57 21.44
C GLY A 32 -11.64 -12.97 21.32
N ARG A 33 -11.03 -13.86 20.52
CA ARG A 33 -11.44 -15.27 20.41
C ARG A 33 -11.17 -16.07 21.68
N ARG A 34 -10.08 -15.77 22.38
CA ARG A 34 -9.78 -16.36 23.70
C ARG A 34 -10.77 -15.88 24.75
N ASP A 35 -11.02 -14.58 24.80
CA ASP A 35 -11.87 -13.96 25.83
C ASP A 35 -13.36 -14.34 25.65
N ALA A 36 -13.80 -14.62 24.42
CA ALA A 36 -15.14 -15.14 24.14
C ALA A 36 -15.29 -16.67 24.36
N GLY A 37 -14.19 -17.38 24.62
CA GLY A 37 -14.10 -18.84 24.70
C GLY A 37 -14.41 -19.43 26.08
N ASP A 38 -15.27 -18.79 26.88
CA ASP A 38 -15.53 -19.12 28.30
C ASP A 38 -16.12 -20.52 28.57
N ASP A 39 -16.41 -21.34 27.53
CA ASP A 39 -17.03 -22.67 27.68
C ASP A 39 -16.34 -23.82 26.91
N ALA A 40 -15.30 -23.55 26.11
CA ALA A 40 -14.59 -24.58 25.35
C ALA A 40 -13.24 -24.87 26.01
N SER A 41 -13.12 -26.03 26.65
CA SER A 41 -11.94 -26.54 27.36
C SER A 41 -10.62 -25.90 26.90
N VAL A 42 -9.94 -25.23 27.82
CA VAL A 42 -8.62 -24.58 27.66
C VAL A 42 -7.57 -25.51 27.02
N GLU A 43 -7.83 -26.83 27.01
CA GLU A 43 -6.98 -27.88 26.42
C GLU A 43 -7.33 -28.28 24.98
N SER A 44 -8.26 -27.60 24.30
CA SER A 44 -8.57 -27.97 22.91
C SER A 44 -7.37 -27.70 21.99
N PRO A 45 -7.02 -28.61 21.06
CA PRO A 45 -5.93 -28.38 20.11
C PRO A 45 -6.09 -27.09 19.28
N ALA A 46 -7.34 -26.66 19.06
CA ALA A 46 -7.64 -25.40 18.38
C ALA A 46 -7.25 -24.18 19.21
N MET A 47 -7.50 -24.19 20.53
CA MET A 47 -7.08 -23.11 21.42
C MET A 47 -5.55 -23.04 21.56
N ALA A 48 -4.87 -24.19 21.62
CA ALA A 48 -3.42 -24.23 21.62
C ALA A 48 -2.81 -23.62 20.34
N LEU A 49 -3.43 -23.86 19.18
CA LEU A 49 -3.02 -23.25 17.92
C LEU A 49 -3.26 -21.73 17.93
N ILE A 50 -4.44 -21.28 18.39
CA ILE A 50 -4.79 -19.85 18.50
C ILE A 50 -3.77 -19.12 19.38
N GLU A 51 -3.43 -19.67 20.55
CA GLU A 51 -2.46 -19.07 21.45
C GLU A 51 -1.07 -19.00 20.82
N ARG A 52 -0.60 -20.09 20.20
CA ARG A 52 0.70 -20.11 19.53
C ARG A 52 0.77 -19.10 18.39
N THR A 53 -0.28 -18.99 17.58
CA THR A 53 -0.36 -18.01 16.48
C THR A 53 -0.42 -16.59 17.02
N ARG A 54 -1.15 -16.35 18.12
CA ARG A 54 -1.21 -15.05 18.80
C ARG A 54 0.17 -14.63 19.28
N GLU A 55 0.88 -15.51 19.98
CA GLU A 55 2.23 -15.23 20.49
C GLU A 55 3.21 -14.88 19.36
N GLN A 56 3.14 -15.60 18.23
CA GLN A 56 3.96 -15.30 17.06
C GLN A 56 3.60 -13.94 16.44
N ALA A 57 2.31 -13.66 16.29
CA ALA A 57 1.85 -12.38 15.75
C ALA A 57 2.19 -11.21 16.69
N GLU A 58 2.14 -11.43 18.02
CA GLU A 58 2.52 -10.45 19.04
C GLU A 58 3.99 -10.09 18.98
N LEU A 59 4.88 -11.06 18.74
CA LEU A 59 6.31 -10.79 18.55
C LEU A 59 6.57 -10.04 17.24
N MET A 60 5.92 -10.44 16.15
CA MET A 60 6.16 -9.85 14.83
C MET A 60 5.64 -8.41 14.74
N GLN A 61 4.51 -8.10 15.37
CA GLN A 61 3.91 -6.76 15.30
C GLN A 61 4.77 -5.66 15.95
N GLU A 62 5.71 -6.00 16.84
CA GLU A 62 6.56 -5.02 17.54
C GLU A 62 7.36 -4.12 16.58
N THR A 63 7.58 -4.61 15.36
CA THR A 63 8.33 -3.91 14.31
C THR A 63 7.45 -3.36 13.18
N CYS A 64 6.13 -3.56 13.27
CA CYS A 64 5.17 -3.09 12.27
C CYS A 64 4.82 -1.61 12.46
N ALA A 65 4.33 -0.99 11.39
CA ALA A 65 3.72 0.33 11.43
C ALA A 65 2.43 0.31 12.24
N ASP A 66 2.06 1.46 12.82
CA ASP A 66 0.83 1.58 13.57
C ASP A 66 -0.40 1.55 12.64
N GLU A 67 -1.52 1.06 13.17
CA GLU A 67 -2.74 0.88 12.38
C GLU A 67 -3.29 2.20 11.82
N ASN A 68 -3.12 3.34 12.52
CA ASN A 68 -3.64 4.61 12.02
C ASN A 68 -2.88 5.08 10.79
N SER A 69 -1.55 4.94 10.80
CA SER A 69 -0.70 5.25 9.66
C SER A 69 -0.97 4.32 8.48
N VAL A 70 -1.16 3.01 8.72
CA VAL A 70 -1.57 2.06 7.67
C VAL A 70 -2.91 2.47 7.05
N GLN A 71 -3.90 2.80 7.88
CA GLN A 71 -5.21 3.26 7.41
C GLN A 71 -5.15 4.60 6.67
N HIS A 72 -4.21 5.47 7.03
CA HIS A 72 -3.98 6.72 6.30
C HIS A 72 -3.39 6.43 4.92
N VAL A 73 -2.35 5.61 4.84
CA VAL A 73 -1.69 5.22 3.59
C VAL A 73 -2.63 4.46 2.67
N MET A 74 -3.51 3.61 3.20
CA MET A 74 -4.56 2.91 2.45
C MET A 74 -5.48 3.88 1.66
N LYS A 75 -5.68 5.10 2.17
CA LYS A 75 -6.55 6.10 1.57
C LYS A 75 -5.81 7.02 0.58
N MET A 76 -4.48 7.04 0.61
CA MET A 76 -3.66 7.86 -0.26
C MET A 76 -3.85 7.47 -1.73
N LYS A 77 -3.93 8.49 -2.59
CA LYS A 77 -3.88 8.33 -4.04
C LYS A 77 -2.49 8.73 -4.49
N LEU A 78 -1.77 7.80 -5.10
CA LEU A 78 -0.42 8.00 -5.63
C LEU A 78 -0.51 8.16 -7.15
N ARG A 79 0.37 8.95 -7.72
CA ARG A 79 0.50 9.05 -9.18
C ARG A 79 1.09 7.76 -9.73
N LEU A 80 0.53 7.32 -10.85
CA LEU A 80 1.07 6.23 -11.64
C LEU A 80 2.22 6.76 -12.51
N ARG A 81 3.27 5.97 -12.63
CA ARG A 81 4.34 6.19 -13.59
C ARG A 81 3.79 5.98 -14.99
N ASP A 82 3.99 6.97 -15.85
CA ASP A 82 3.67 6.84 -17.25
C ASP A 82 4.88 6.21 -17.96
N GLU A 83 4.73 4.96 -18.41
CA GLU A 83 5.81 4.25 -19.14
C GLU A 83 6.19 4.94 -20.45
N SER A 84 5.34 5.88 -20.93
CA SER A 84 5.54 6.69 -22.14
C SER A 84 6.45 7.91 -21.97
N GLU A 85 6.68 8.41 -20.75
CA GLU A 85 7.41 9.67 -20.54
C GLU A 85 8.75 9.44 -19.82
N THR A 86 9.80 9.17 -20.60
CA THR A 86 11.20 9.39 -20.19
C THR A 86 11.57 10.88 -20.09
N GLY A 87 10.59 11.77 -20.02
CA GLY A 87 10.78 13.21 -19.89
C GLY A 87 10.59 13.60 -18.45
N PHE A 88 11.63 14.14 -17.81
CA PHE A 88 11.54 14.79 -16.51
C PHE A 88 10.62 16.02 -16.59
N ALA A 89 9.31 15.81 -16.60
CA ALA A 89 8.34 16.87 -16.43
C ALA A 89 8.38 17.28 -14.96
N ASN A 90 8.99 18.43 -14.67
CA ASN A 90 8.97 18.99 -13.33
C ASN A 90 7.51 19.11 -12.87
N SER A 91 7.16 18.41 -11.79
CA SER A 91 5.80 18.30 -11.24
C SER A 91 5.14 19.64 -10.92
N HIS A 92 5.93 20.68 -10.64
CA HIS A 92 5.45 22.05 -10.42
C HIS A 92 5.00 22.76 -11.70
N LEU A 93 5.31 22.20 -12.87
CA LEU A 93 4.98 22.76 -14.18
C LEU A 93 3.71 22.17 -14.79
N ALA A 94 3.00 21.27 -14.10
CA ALA A 94 1.78 20.63 -14.60
C ALA A 94 0.67 21.64 -14.98
N ASN A 95 0.70 22.85 -14.41
CA ASN A 95 -0.25 23.92 -14.72
C ASN A 95 0.18 24.79 -15.90
N PHE A 96 1.37 24.59 -16.45
CA PHE A 96 1.94 25.42 -17.51
C PHE A 96 2.01 24.63 -18.82
N ILE A 97 1.60 25.28 -19.91
CA ILE A 97 1.76 24.76 -21.26
C ILE A 97 3.12 25.24 -21.76
N LEU A 98 3.97 24.31 -22.19
CA LEU A 98 5.31 24.59 -22.70
C LEU A 98 5.33 24.38 -24.23
N ASP A 99 6.06 25.23 -24.96
CA ASP A 99 6.38 24.96 -26.37
C ASP A 99 7.54 23.95 -26.51
N SER A 100 7.86 23.58 -27.75
CA SER A 100 8.97 22.69 -28.10
C SER A 100 10.36 23.23 -27.73
N GLU A 101 10.45 24.51 -27.36
CA GLU A 101 11.67 25.19 -26.95
C GLU A 101 11.75 25.33 -25.41
N GLY A 102 10.73 24.86 -24.68
CA GLY A 102 10.65 24.89 -23.22
C GLY A 102 10.17 26.21 -22.64
N ASN A 103 9.58 27.10 -23.44
CA ASN A 103 9.02 28.36 -22.97
C ASN A 103 7.56 28.19 -22.54
N VAL A 104 7.16 28.92 -21.50
CA VAL A 104 5.77 28.95 -21.04
C VAL A 104 4.91 29.72 -22.05
N THR A 105 4.02 28.99 -22.74
CA THR A 105 3.08 29.55 -23.71
C THR A 105 1.67 29.76 -23.16
N GLY A 106 1.37 29.20 -21.98
CA GLY A 106 0.08 29.41 -21.33
C GLY A 106 -0.02 28.75 -19.96
N MET A 107 -1.17 28.98 -19.31
CA MET A 107 -1.53 28.36 -18.03
C MET A 107 -2.85 27.59 -18.25
N ARG A 108 -2.90 26.31 -17.85
CA ARG A 108 -4.11 25.48 -17.99
C ARG A 108 -5.17 25.99 -17.00
N GLY A 109 -6.33 26.40 -17.50
CA GLY A 109 -7.45 26.84 -16.66
C GLY A 109 -8.03 25.70 -15.80
N PRO A 110 -8.86 26.01 -14.79
CA PRO A 110 -9.52 24.97 -13.99
C PRO A 110 -10.40 24.11 -14.89
N ALA A 111 -10.18 22.80 -14.85
CA ALA A 111 -10.80 21.84 -15.76
C ALA A 111 -12.33 21.83 -15.63
N GLU A 112 -13.04 22.21 -16.69
CA GLU A 112 -14.42 21.75 -16.93
C GLU A 112 -14.35 20.42 -17.70
N ASP A 113 -15.20 19.48 -17.28
CA ASP A 113 -15.28 18.10 -17.75
C ASP A 113 -15.25 17.96 -19.29
N GLY A 114 -14.16 17.39 -19.82
CA GLY A 114 -14.08 17.00 -21.23
C GLY A 114 -12.68 16.56 -21.67
N ASP A 115 -12.51 15.24 -21.84
CA ASP A 115 -11.37 14.54 -22.46
C ASP A 115 -9.96 15.00 -22.04
N ASP A 116 -9.49 14.45 -20.92
CA ASP A 116 -8.23 14.84 -20.28
C ASP A 116 -7.04 14.01 -20.79
N HIS A 117 -6.52 14.39 -21.96
CA HIS A 117 -5.09 14.17 -22.26
C HIS A 117 -4.29 15.14 -21.39
N GLY A 118 -3.92 14.73 -20.16
CA GLY A 118 -2.99 15.47 -19.29
C GLY A 118 -3.19 15.33 -17.78
N ALA A 119 -4.30 14.77 -17.28
CA ALA A 119 -4.40 14.44 -15.86
C ALA A 119 -3.47 13.27 -15.53
N LEU A 120 -2.49 13.53 -14.67
CA LEU A 120 -1.67 12.49 -14.02
C LEU A 120 -2.60 11.40 -13.48
N LYS A 121 -2.52 10.20 -14.05
CA LYS A 121 -3.33 9.06 -13.61
C LYS A 121 -2.96 8.78 -12.16
N THR A 122 -3.91 8.90 -11.24
CA THR A 122 -3.71 8.56 -9.83
C THR A 122 -4.46 7.29 -9.48
N ALA A 123 -3.86 6.47 -8.63
CA ALA A 123 -4.46 5.23 -8.12
C ALA A 123 -4.13 5.05 -6.64
N ARG A 124 -5.01 4.33 -5.93
CA ARG A 124 -4.70 3.86 -4.58
C ARG A 124 -3.80 2.64 -4.64
N MET A 125 -3.02 2.46 -3.58
CA MET A 125 -2.33 1.20 -3.36
C MET A 125 -3.31 0.05 -3.18
N ARG A 126 -2.92 -1.14 -3.65
CA ARG A 126 -3.73 -2.33 -3.37
C ARG A 126 -3.65 -2.64 -1.88
N PRO A 127 -4.71 -3.20 -1.29
CA PRO A 127 -4.74 -3.50 0.13
C PRO A 127 -3.52 -4.32 0.61
N PHE A 128 -3.10 -5.32 -0.17
CA PHE A 128 -1.95 -6.14 0.22
C PHE A 128 -0.63 -5.35 0.15
N GLU A 129 -0.49 -4.41 -0.78
CA GLU A 129 0.72 -3.56 -0.90
C GLU A 129 0.87 -2.71 0.37
N VAL A 130 -0.24 -2.12 0.81
CA VAL A 130 -0.29 -1.29 2.03
C VAL A 130 0.04 -2.13 3.26
N VAL A 131 -0.61 -3.30 3.43
CA VAL A 131 -0.38 -4.18 4.57
C VAL A 131 1.04 -4.74 4.56
N ALA A 132 1.60 -5.08 3.39
CA ALA A 132 2.97 -5.54 3.26
C ALA A 132 3.97 -4.44 3.68
N LEU A 133 3.78 -3.19 3.22
CA LEU A 133 4.60 -2.06 3.64
C LEU A 133 4.52 -1.80 5.13
N GLY A 134 3.31 -1.86 5.72
CA GLY A 134 3.11 -1.70 7.15
C GLY A 134 3.69 -2.86 7.98
N THR A 135 3.85 -4.05 7.39
CA THR A 135 4.43 -5.22 8.08
C THR A 135 5.95 -5.25 7.97
N LEU A 136 6.50 -4.91 6.80
CA LEU A 136 7.93 -5.01 6.51
C LEU A 136 8.71 -3.74 6.88
N CYS A 137 8.02 -2.59 6.98
CA CYS A 137 8.60 -1.29 7.35
C CYS A 137 9.92 -0.96 6.62
N PRO A 138 9.95 -1.00 5.26
CA PRO A 138 11.16 -0.67 4.51
C PRO A 138 11.59 0.77 4.76
N LYS A 139 12.90 1.00 4.82
CA LYS A 139 13.49 2.31 5.15
C LYS A 139 13.73 3.17 3.92
N THR A 140 13.83 2.56 2.74
CA THR A 140 14.01 3.28 1.48
C THR A 140 13.03 2.82 0.42
N VAL A 141 12.83 3.66 -0.61
CA VAL A 141 11.96 3.33 -1.73
C VAL A 141 12.53 2.14 -2.53
N GLU A 142 13.85 2.05 -2.67
CA GLU A 142 14.51 0.94 -3.35
C GLU A 142 14.27 -0.38 -2.62
N GLU A 143 14.37 -0.39 -1.29
CA GLU A 143 14.05 -1.56 -0.47
C GLU A 143 12.58 -1.96 -0.63
N ALA A 144 11.66 -0.98 -0.58
CA ALA A 144 10.24 -1.22 -0.77
C ALA A 144 9.93 -1.85 -2.15
N LEU A 145 10.60 -1.39 -3.21
CA LEU A 145 10.45 -1.93 -4.56
C LEU A 145 11.02 -3.35 -4.70
N VAL A 146 12.09 -3.67 -4.00
CA VAL A 146 12.64 -5.04 -4.01
C VAL A 146 11.73 -6.00 -3.26
N LEU A 147 11.17 -5.57 -2.11
CA LEU A 147 10.30 -6.39 -1.29
C LEU A 147 8.88 -6.54 -1.87
N VAL A 148 8.35 -5.48 -2.49
CA VAL A 148 7.02 -5.44 -3.09
C VAL A 148 7.13 -4.89 -4.52
N PRO A 149 7.52 -5.72 -5.50
CA PRO A 149 7.80 -5.27 -6.88
C PRO A 149 6.64 -4.56 -7.56
N SER A 150 5.42 -4.89 -7.17
CA SER A 150 4.24 -4.29 -7.76
C SER A 150 4.05 -2.80 -7.46
N LEU A 151 4.80 -2.26 -6.49
CA LEU A 151 4.88 -0.82 -6.21
C LEU A 151 5.56 -0.03 -7.33
N ALA A 152 6.30 -0.69 -8.24
CA ALA A 152 7.04 -0.03 -9.32
C ALA A 152 6.19 0.84 -10.24
N ARG A 153 4.86 0.62 -10.24
CA ARG A 153 3.87 1.39 -11.01
C ARG A 153 3.59 2.80 -10.47
N TYR A 154 4.00 3.12 -9.25
CA TYR A 154 3.77 4.43 -8.65
C TYR A 154 5.01 5.33 -8.74
N GLU A 155 4.78 6.63 -8.71
CA GLU A 155 5.84 7.63 -8.64
C GLU A 155 6.68 7.50 -7.36
N LEU A 156 8.01 7.57 -7.49
CA LEU A 156 8.93 7.37 -6.36
C LEU A 156 8.75 8.43 -5.27
N SER A 157 8.46 9.67 -5.68
CA SER A 157 8.23 10.77 -4.74
C SER A 157 6.99 10.54 -3.87
N ASP A 158 5.92 10.02 -4.47
CA ASP A 158 4.67 9.70 -3.78
C ASP A 158 4.83 8.44 -2.91
N LEU A 159 5.58 7.44 -3.38
CA LEU A 159 5.95 6.28 -2.57
C LEU A 159 6.78 6.68 -1.35
N ASN A 160 7.76 7.56 -1.52
CA ASN A 160 8.56 8.06 -0.40
C ASN A 160 7.69 8.78 0.64
N LEU A 161 6.69 9.55 0.19
CA LEU A 161 5.72 10.18 1.09
C LEU A 161 4.89 9.13 1.87
N ALA A 162 4.43 8.09 1.18
CA ALA A 162 3.71 6.98 1.82
C ALA A 162 4.57 6.28 2.88
N LEU A 163 5.85 5.99 2.57
CA LEU A 163 6.79 5.37 3.52
C LEU A 163 7.02 6.27 4.75
N ASN A 164 7.23 7.57 4.56
CA ASN A 164 7.39 8.51 5.67
C ASN A 164 6.14 8.60 6.55
N THR A 165 4.96 8.41 5.96
CA THR A 165 3.69 8.37 6.70
C THR A 165 3.61 7.14 7.59
N LEU A 166 4.15 5.98 7.17
CA LEU A 166 4.20 4.75 7.99
C LEU A 166 5.19 4.82 9.16
N VAL A 167 6.19 5.70 9.08
CA VAL A 167 7.23 5.87 10.10
C VAL A 167 6.89 6.96 11.13
N SER A 168 5.93 7.83 10.81
CA SER A 168 5.57 8.99 11.64
C SER A 168 4.81 8.56 12.90
N LEU A 169 5.56 8.37 13.99
CA LEU A 169 5.09 8.31 15.38
C LEU A 169 4.87 9.72 15.95
#